data_AF-A0A920ELZ3-F1
#
_entry.id   AF-A0A920ELZ3-F1
#
_cell.length_a   1.000
_cell.length_b   1.000
_cell.length_c   1.000
_cell.angle_alpha   90.00
_cell.angle_beta   90.00
_cell.angle_gamma   90.00
#
_symmetry.space_group_name_H-M   'P 1'
#
loop_
_entity.id
_entity.type
_entity.pdbx_description
1 polymer ?
#
loop_
_entity_poly.entity_id
_entity_poly.type
_entity_poly.pdbx_seq_one_letter_code
_entity_poly.pdbx_strand_id
1 'polypeptide(L)'
;MKSLEYKNDNLFFDGIAIEDIAKNIKTPFYIYSEDSIKKNIKDYISDASQKTLFCYSVKANSNLSLLKLIASQGMGFDVVSKGELHRAIKAGANSKTNSLFRSRKNKRGNCICSE
;
A
#
# COMPACT_ATOMS: atom_id res chain seq x y z
N MET A 1 4.71 18.63 -0.61
CA MET A 1 3.29 18.98 -0.63
C MET A 1 2.69 18.51 0.68
N LYS A 2 2.04 19.40 1.43
CA LYS A 2 1.51 19.09 2.76
C LYS A 2 0.10 18.52 2.55
N SER A 3 -0.12 17.25 2.87
CA SER A 3 -1.40 16.59 2.60
C SER A 3 -2.50 17.01 3.58
N LEU A 4 -2.16 17.63 4.70
CA LEU A 4 -3.11 18.15 5.68
C LEU A 4 -2.76 19.60 6.05
N GLU A 5 -3.72 20.51 5.90
CA GLU A 5 -3.54 21.93 6.18
C GLU A 5 -4.81 22.60 6.69
N TYR A 6 -4.65 23.60 7.54
CA TYR A 6 -5.75 24.48 7.97
C TYR A 6 -5.70 25.77 7.16
N LYS A 7 -6.84 26.21 6.64
CA LYS A 7 -7.02 27.52 6.01
C LYS A 7 -8.28 28.16 6.57
N ASN A 8 -8.14 29.31 7.24
CA ASN A 8 -9.25 30.03 7.87
C ASN A 8 -10.13 29.09 8.72
N ASP A 9 -9.51 28.36 9.65
CA ASP A 9 -10.12 27.36 10.55
C ASP A 9 -10.77 26.14 9.89
N ASN A 10 -10.76 26.04 8.56
CA ASN A 10 -11.23 24.87 7.83
C ASN A 10 -10.09 23.89 7.57
N LEU A 11 -10.35 22.60 7.79
CA LEU A 11 -9.39 21.53 7.57
C LEU A 11 -9.46 21.01 6.14
N PHE A 12 -8.33 21.05 5.45
CA PHE A 12 -8.15 20.56 4.08
C PHE A 12 -7.27 19.32 4.06
N PHE A 13 -7.63 18.35 3.22
CA PHE A 13 -6.84 17.18 2.89
C PHE A 13 -6.60 17.12 1.38
N ASP A 14 -5.34 17.09 0.95
CA ASP A 14 -4.93 17.19 -0.46
C ASP A 14 -5.63 18.35 -1.23
N GLY A 15 -5.81 19.48 -0.55
CA GLY A 15 -6.46 20.68 -1.12
C GLY A 15 -7.99 20.63 -1.16
N ILE A 16 -8.62 19.56 -0.66
CA ILE A 16 -10.07 19.39 -0.58
C ILE A 16 -10.54 19.63 0.86
N ALA A 17 -11.57 20.44 1.08
CA ALA A 17 -12.13 20.64 2.40
C ALA A 17 -12.76 19.34 2.93
N ILE A 18 -12.36 18.90 4.12
CA ILE A 18 -12.86 17.64 4.70
C ILE A 18 -14.36 17.71 4.97
N GLU A 19 -14.88 18.90 5.30
CA GLU A 19 -16.31 19.13 5.49
C GLU A 19 -17.13 18.81 4.25
N ASP A 20 -16.64 19.15 3.05
CA ASP A 20 -17.35 18.88 1.81
C ASP A 20 -17.39 17.38 1.50
N ILE A 21 -16.36 16.64 1.90
CA ILE A 21 -16.36 15.17 1.84
C ILE A 21 -17.39 14.62 2.84
N ALA A 22 -17.41 15.13 4.07
CA ALA A 22 -18.32 14.66 5.12
C ALA A 22 -19.81 14.95 4.86
N LYS A 23 -20.12 16.00 4.08
CA LYS A 23 -21.50 16.26 3.60
C LYS A 23 -21.97 15.19 2.61
N ASN A 24 -21.06 14.66 1.79
CA ASN A 24 -21.38 13.72 0.71
C ASN A 24 -21.18 12.25 1.10
N ILE A 25 -20.29 11.97 2.05
CA ILE A 25 -19.94 10.63 2.52
C ILE A 25 -20.30 10.49 4.00
N LYS A 26 -21.10 9.47 4.33
CA LYS A 26 -21.49 9.18 5.72
C LYS A 26 -20.26 8.93 6.60
N THR A 27 -20.24 9.57 7.77
CA THR A 27 -19.22 9.37 8.79
C THR A 27 -19.53 8.16 9.68
N PRO A 28 -18.50 7.47 10.21
CA PRO A 28 -17.07 7.71 10.02
C PRO A 28 -16.53 7.13 8.70
N PHE A 29 -15.55 7.81 8.10
CA PHE A 29 -14.81 7.33 6.93
C PHE A 29 -13.31 7.58 7.09
N TYR A 30 -12.51 6.87 6.29
CA TYR A 30 -11.07 7.09 6.16
C TYR A 30 -10.76 7.73 4.81
N ILE A 31 -9.79 8.64 4.78
CA ILE A 31 -9.25 9.24 3.55
C ILE A 31 -7.76 8.89 3.49
N TYR A 32 -7.29 8.57 2.29
CA TYR A 32 -5.87 8.33 2.01
C TYR A 32 -5.43 9.26 0.89
N SER A 33 -4.22 9.82 1.03
CA SER A 33 -3.58 10.62 0.00
C SER A 33 -2.76 9.70 -0.91
N GLU A 34 -3.17 9.57 -2.16
CA GLU A 34 -2.44 8.77 -3.15
C GLU A 34 -1.02 9.33 -3.36
N ASP A 35 -0.90 10.66 -3.45
CA ASP A 35 0.39 11.33 -3.65
C ASP A 35 1.33 11.15 -2.46
N SER A 36 0.79 11.22 -1.23
CA SER A 36 1.59 10.94 -0.03
C SER A 36 2.10 9.49 -0.01
N ILE A 37 1.27 8.53 -0.41
CA ILE A 37 1.67 7.12 -0.47
C ILE A 37 2.75 6.92 -1.53
N LYS A 38 2.56 7.43 -2.76
CA LYS A 38 3.57 7.34 -3.83
C LYS A 38 4.88 7.99 -3.43
N LYS A 39 4.82 9.17 -2.81
CA LYS A 39 6.01 9.87 -2.31
C LYS A 39 6.74 9.04 -1.27
N ASN A 40 6.05 8.49 -0.29
CA ASN A 40 6.65 7.65 0.74
C ASN A 40 7.32 6.41 0.15
N ILE A 41 6.68 5.77 -0.83
CA ILE A 41 7.26 4.62 -1.54
C ILE A 41 8.54 5.03 -2.28
N LYS A 42 8.48 6.13 -3.03
CA LYS A 42 9.62 6.64 -3.79
C LYS A 42 10.81 6.99 -2.89
N ASP A 43 10.56 7.75 -1.83
CA ASP A 43 11.57 8.18 -0.86
C ASP A 43 12.20 6.95 -0.17
N TYR A 44 11.39 5.93 0.16
CA TYR A 44 11.89 4.70 0.76
C TYR A 44 12.75 3.86 -0.19
N ILE A 45 12.40 3.84 -1.48
CA ILE A 45 13.13 3.10 -2.51
C ILE A 45 14.43 3.83 -2.90
N SER A 46 14.41 5.17 -2.98
CA SER A 46 15.57 5.97 -3.41
C SER A 46 16.78 5.82 -2.50
N ASP A 47 16.55 5.50 -1.24
CA ASP A 47 17.60 5.39 -0.22
C ASP A 47 18.30 4.02 -0.20
N ALA A 48 17.87 3.05 -1.03
CA ALA A 48 18.45 1.72 -1.04
C ALA A 48 19.29 1.40 -2.29
N SER A 49 20.10 0.34 -2.15
CA SER A 49 20.87 -0.22 -3.25
C SER A 49 19.96 -0.76 -4.37
N GLN A 50 20.46 -0.74 -5.61
CA GLN A 50 19.74 -1.20 -6.82
C GLN A 50 19.28 -2.67 -6.79
N LYS A 51 19.71 -3.49 -5.82
CA LYS A 51 19.36 -4.92 -5.71
C LYS A 51 18.46 -5.23 -4.51
N THR A 52 17.79 -4.22 -3.93
CA THR A 52 16.86 -4.43 -2.82
C THR A 52 15.44 -4.67 -3.33
N LEU A 53 14.82 -5.74 -2.83
CA LEU A 53 13.43 -6.06 -3.08
C LEU A 53 12.56 -5.56 -1.92
N PHE A 54 11.71 -4.58 -2.21
CA PHE A 54 10.86 -3.95 -1.22
C PHE A 54 9.48 -4.61 -1.19
N CYS A 55 9.01 -4.97 0.01
CA CYS A 55 7.75 -5.66 0.20
C CYS A 55 6.86 -4.92 1.19
N TYR A 56 5.65 -4.59 0.77
CA TYR A 56 4.64 -4.02 1.66
C TYR A 56 3.95 -5.12 2.47
N SER A 57 3.82 -4.95 3.78
CA SER A 57 3.09 -5.90 4.62
C SER A 57 1.58 -5.69 4.48
N VAL A 58 0.88 -6.68 3.91
CA VAL A 58 -0.58 -6.59 3.65
C VAL A 58 -1.40 -6.45 4.94
N LYS A 59 -0.85 -6.88 6.08
CA LYS A 59 -1.47 -6.72 7.40
C LYS A 59 -1.68 -5.27 7.80
N ALA A 60 -0.81 -4.35 7.35
CA ALA A 60 -0.88 -2.95 7.73
C ALA A 60 -2.16 -2.31 7.19
N ASN A 61 -2.51 -2.59 5.93
CA ASN A 61 -3.78 -2.23 5.34
C ASN A 61 -4.07 -3.11 4.12
N SER A 62 -5.11 -3.93 4.20
CA SER A 62 -5.49 -4.84 3.12
C SER A 62 -6.54 -4.27 2.16
N ASN A 63 -6.78 -2.95 2.17
CA ASN A 63 -7.69 -2.31 1.23
C ASN A 63 -7.20 -2.51 -0.21
N LEU A 64 -8.07 -3.03 -1.07
CA LEU A 64 -7.69 -3.45 -2.42
C LEU A 64 -7.18 -2.29 -3.30
N SER A 65 -7.73 -1.09 -3.14
CA SER A 65 -7.30 0.09 -3.90
C SER A 65 -5.88 0.50 -3.50
N LEU A 66 -5.55 0.44 -2.22
CA LEU A 66 -4.19 0.72 -1.74
C LEU A 66 -3.20 -0.33 -2.22
N LEU A 67 -3.56 -1.61 -2.16
CA LEU A 67 -2.71 -2.69 -2.67
C LEU A 67 -2.46 -2.53 -4.19
N LYS A 68 -3.47 -2.14 -4.97
CA LYS A 68 -3.29 -1.86 -6.41
C LYS A 68 -2.33 -0.69 -6.65
N LEU A 69 -2.47 0.38 -5.87
CA LEU A 69 -1.57 1.52 -5.92
C LEU A 69 -0.13 1.12 -5.59
N ILE A 70 0.08 0.34 -4.53
CA ILE A 70 1.41 -0.15 -4.12
C ILE A 70 2.01 -1.07 -5.19
N ALA A 71 1.20 -1.98 -5.75
CA ALA A 71 1.62 -2.88 -6.82
C ALA A 71 2.07 -2.11 -8.07
N SER A 72 1.37 -1.02 -8.43
CA SER A 72 1.73 -0.18 -9.58
C SER A 72 3.04 0.58 -9.41
N GLN A 73 3.52 0.76 -8.17
CA GLN A 73 4.84 1.30 -7.88
C GLN A 73 5.96 0.25 -7.94
N GLY A 74 5.66 -1.00 -8.34
CA GLY A 74 6.65 -2.08 -8.46
C GLY A 74 7.05 -2.74 -7.14
N MET A 75 6.35 -2.47 -6.04
CA MET A 75 6.62 -3.13 -4.76
C MET A 75 6.06 -4.56 -4.72
N GLY A 76 6.78 -5.45 -4.03
CA GLY A 76 6.29 -6.76 -3.63
C GLY A 76 5.32 -6.70 -2.45
N PHE A 77 4.84 -7.87 -2.03
CA PHE A 77 3.96 -7.99 -0.87
C PHE A 77 4.43 -9.07 0.09
N ASP A 78 4.47 -8.75 1.38
CA ASP A 78 4.58 -9.72 2.46
C ASP A 78 3.18 -10.13 2.94
N VAL A 79 2.89 -11.43 2.81
CA VAL A 79 1.62 -12.04 3.13
C VAL A 79 1.82 -13.18 4.13
N VAL A 80 0.91 -13.34 5.08
CA VAL A 80 0.99 -14.44 6.07
C VAL A 80 -0.19 -15.39 6.02
N SER A 81 -1.28 -14.98 5.39
CA SER A 81 -2.50 -15.76 5.23
C SER A 81 -2.86 -15.99 3.77
N LYS A 82 -3.66 -17.03 3.51
CA LYS A 82 -4.21 -17.26 2.17
C LYS A 82 -5.11 -16.10 1.71
N GLY A 83 -5.82 -15.45 2.64
CA GLY A 83 -6.70 -14.32 2.32
C GLY A 83 -5.93 -13.07 1.88
N GLU A 84 -4.78 -12.79 2.49
CA GLU A 84 -3.89 -11.70 2.06
C GLU A 84 -3.24 -12.00 0.72
N LEU A 85 -2.80 -13.24 0.50
CA LEU A 85 -2.28 -13.68 -0.79
C LEU A 85 -3.32 -13.46 -1.89
N HIS A 86 -4.57 -13.86 -1.66
CA HIS A 86 -5.66 -13.66 -2.61
C HIS A 86 -5.90 -12.18 -2.92
N ARG A 87 -5.86 -11.31 -1.90
CA ARG A 87 -5.99 -9.86 -2.08
C ARG A 87 -4.82 -9.26 -2.86
N ALA A 88 -3.58 -9.69 -2.58
CA ALA A 88 -2.40 -9.24 -3.31
C ALA A 88 -2.44 -9.64 -4.78
N ILE A 89 -2.83 -10.89 -5.09
CA ILE A 89 -3.01 -11.36 -6.47
C ILE A 89 -4.11 -10.55 -7.18
N LYS A 90 -5.25 -10.33 -6.51
CA LYS A 90 -6.33 -9.46 -7.04
C LYS A 90 -5.91 -8.00 -7.24
N ALA A 91 -4.90 -7.54 -6.52
CA ALA A 91 -4.32 -6.21 -6.66
C ALA A 91 -3.32 -6.11 -7.83
N GLY A 92 -3.00 -7.22 -8.49
CA GLY A 92 -2.06 -7.28 -9.61
C GLY A 92 -0.67 -7.80 -9.23
N ALA A 93 -0.47 -8.31 -8.01
CA ALA A 93 0.79 -8.96 -7.66
C ALA A 93 0.97 -10.25 -8.48
N ASN A 94 2.09 -10.36 -9.19
CA ASN A 94 2.44 -11.54 -9.96
C ASN A 94 3.91 -11.94 -9.67
N SER A 95 4.22 -13.24 -9.79
CA SER A 95 5.55 -13.79 -9.49
C SER A 95 6.68 -13.29 -10.41
N LYS A 96 6.35 -12.66 -11.54
CA LYS A 96 7.33 -12.19 -12.54
C LYS A 96 7.74 -10.72 -12.36
N THR A 97 6.85 -9.86 -11.87
CA THR A 97 7.09 -8.42 -11.71
C THR A 97 7.22 -8.02 -10.25
N ASN A 98 6.43 -8.61 -9.35
CA ASN A 98 6.37 -8.23 -7.93
C ASN A 98 6.42 -9.48 -7.06
N SER A 99 7.59 -9.83 -6.53
CA SER A 99 7.76 -11.03 -5.72
C SER A 99 6.83 -11.02 -4.50
N LEU A 100 6.04 -12.08 -4.35
CA LEU A 100 5.20 -12.34 -3.18
C LEU A 100 6.03 -13.08 -2.15
N PHE A 101 6.24 -12.51 -0.96
CA PHE A 101 6.88 -13.20 0.16
C PHE A 101 5.84 -13.73 1.13
N ARG A 102 6.01 -14.99 1.50
CA ARG A 102 5.22 -15.63 2.54
C ARG A 102 6.11 -15.98 3.73
N SER A 103 5.79 -15.44 4.89
CA SER A 103 6.57 -15.65 6.13
C SER A 103 6.68 -17.14 6.57
N ARG A 104 5.83 -18.04 6.07
CA ARG A 104 5.98 -19.49 6.34
C ARG A 104 7.02 -20.13 5.42
N LYS A 105 8.14 -20.55 6.02
CA LYS A 105 9.09 -21.50 5.42
C LYS A 105 8.45 -22.88 5.29
N ASN A 106 8.69 -23.59 4.18
CA ASN A 106 8.36 -25.02 4.09
C ASN A 106 9.30 -25.84 5.00
N LYS A 107 9.06 -27.15 5.14
CA LYS A 107 9.94 -28.06 5.92
C LYS A 107 11.41 -28.05 5.45
N ARG A 108 11.71 -27.49 4.27
CA ARG A 108 13.06 -27.35 3.70
C ARG A 108 13.66 -25.96 3.92
N GLY A 109 13.02 -25.08 4.69
CA GLY A 109 13.52 -23.73 4.98
C GLY A 109 13.29 -22.69 3.89
N ASN A 110 12.69 -23.07 2.75
CA ASN A 110 12.44 -22.16 1.64
C ASN A 110 11.18 -21.35 1.88
N CYS A 111 11.23 -20.05 1.60
CA CYS A 111 10.03 -19.24 1.47
C CYS A 111 9.13 -19.86 0.40
N ILE A 112 7.85 -20.08 0.74
CA ILE A 112 6.85 -20.62 -0.20
C ILE A 112 6.48 -19.47 -1.14
N CYS A 113 7.37 -19.25 -2.11
CA CYS A 113 7.29 -18.23 -3.15
C CYS A 113 7.35 -18.93 -4.51
N SER A 114 6.43 -19.87 -4.75
CA SER A 114 6.29 -20.51 -6.04
C SER A 114 4.92 -21.16 -6.11
N GLU A 115 4.24 -20.97 -7.24
CA GLU A 115 3.48 -22.09 -7.81
C GLU A 115 4.41 -23.30 -7.97
#